data_AF-A0A4R8WK26-F1
#
_entry.id   AF-A0A4R8WK26-F1
#
_cell.length_a   1.000
_cell.length_b   1.000
_cell.length_c   1.000
_cell.angle_alpha   90.00
_cell.angle_beta   90.00
_cell.angle_gamma   90.00
#
_symmetry.space_group_name_H-M   'P 1'
#
loop_
_entity.id
_entity.type
_entity.pdbx_description
1 polymer ?
#
loop_
_entity_poly.entity_id
_entity_poly.type
_entity_poly.pdbx_seq_one_letter_code
_entity_poly.pdbx_strand_id
1 'polypeptide(L)'
;MINLPESPASPDQPHGERVQGGVLGGLRSMADVVTGLGGSSAAVDTLSDEAVLEGHVLIAGARRALDTQAAWFAATLARRSRPELGGKGLAARQGFRTPEDLLQSISGSSRGDAAKLFAVGRLLSETDAAEKAAREAADAKKLLDETPPLDGAALDLPPVDPPVPAAAVPPWHAPIGRALREGWLSVEKADSLRKGLGDLDRAITPEKLATALARLLTEARTVNADQLFKRARRVRDVLDEAGIAAREKAVYDDRSLRFWRLHTGQVRMVGLFAPEDGEYLMSTYDAITSPRRGGVRFVDKEQAAWAKRVQDDPRTTEQLTADAFLALMKLGVKADPKRIAGGRSPAVRMV
;
A
#
# COMPACT_ATOMS: atom_id res chain seq x y z
N MET A 1 3.37 -41.47 66.64
CA MET A 1 3.59 -41.58 65.19
C MET A 1 3.59 -40.18 64.63
N ILE A 2 4.73 -39.77 64.08
CA ILE A 2 5.05 -38.40 63.66
C ILE A 2 4.52 -38.23 62.24
N ASN A 3 3.62 -37.28 62.01
CA ASN A 3 3.21 -36.84 60.67
C ASN A 3 4.08 -35.65 60.27
N LEU A 4 5.00 -35.85 59.33
CA LEU A 4 5.58 -34.77 58.53
C LEU A 4 4.74 -34.60 57.25
N PRO A 5 4.50 -33.36 56.78
CA PRO A 5 3.75 -33.12 55.54
C PRO A 5 4.64 -33.31 54.30
N GLU A 6 4.04 -33.90 53.25
CA GLU A 6 4.59 -33.89 51.90
C GLU A 6 4.72 -32.44 51.39
N SER A 7 5.88 -32.14 50.81
CA SER A 7 6.16 -30.87 50.14
C SER A 7 5.40 -30.81 48.82
N PRO A 8 4.60 -29.76 48.53
CA PRO A 8 3.92 -29.66 47.24
C PRO A 8 4.93 -29.30 46.15
N ALA A 9 4.90 -30.06 45.06
CA ALA A 9 5.65 -29.80 43.85
C ALA A 9 5.44 -28.35 43.35
N SER A 10 6.54 -27.68 43.05
CA SER A 10 6.58 -26.31 42.54
C SER A 10 5.87 -26.19 41.18
N PRO A 11 4.95 -25.22 40.97
CA PRO A 11 4.15 -25.10 39.75
C PRO A 11 4.82 -24.29 38.62
N ASP A 12 6.10 -23.94 38.73
CA ASP A 12 6.83 -23.20 37.69
C ASP A 12 7.61 -24.12 36.73
N GLN A 13 6.89 -24.83 35.85
CA GLN A 13 7.45 -25.28 34.57
C GLN A 13 6.77 -24.50 33.43
N PRO A 14 7.53 -23.90 32.51
CA PRO A 14 6.99 -22.92 31.58
C PRO A 14 6.11 -23.60 30.54
N HIS A 15 4.89 -23.08 30.36
CA HIS A 15 3.94 -23.48 29.32
C HIS A 15 4.54 -23.60 27.89
N GLY A 16 5.71 -23.00 27.64
CA GLY A 16 6.46 -23.11 26.39
C GLY A 16 7.02 -24.49 26.06
N GLU A 17 7.41 -25.31 27.05
CA GLU A 17 7.99 -26.66 26.78
C GLU A 17 6.94 -27.67 26.33
N ARG A 18 5.73 -27.64 26.92
CA ARG A 18 4.62 -28.52 26.51
C ARG A 18 4.12 -28.22 25.09
N VAL A 19 4.07 -26.94 24.70
CA VAL A 19 3.67 -26.52 23.34
C VAL A 19 4.76 -26.85 22.32
N GLN A 20 6.04 -26.68 22.66
CA GLN A 20 7.16 -27.05 21.79
C GLN A 20 7.25 -28.56 21.54
N GLY A 21 7.04 -29.38 22.57
CA GLY A 21 6.97 -30.84 22.44
C GLY A 21 5.82 -31.29 21.54
N GLY A 22 4.66 -30.61 21.61
CA GLY A 22 3.49 -30.93 20.80
C GLY A 22 3.66 -30.66 19.30
N VAL A 23 4.18 -29.48 18.92
CA VAL A 23 4.34 -29.12 17.49
C VAL A 23 5.39 -30.00 16.81
N LEU A 24 6.56 -30.17 17.43
CA LEU A 24 7.64 -30.99 16.85
C LEU A 24 7.31 -32.48 16.91
N GLY A 25 6.64 -32.94 17.97
CA GLY A 25 6.14 -34.32 18.07
C GLY A 25 5.12 -34.63 16.97
N GLY A 26 4.19 -33.71 16.72
CA GLY A 26 3.21 -33.84 15.63
C GLY A 26 3.85 -33.91 14.25
N LEU A 27 4.83 -33.04 13.95
CA LEU A 27 5.54 -33.07 12.66
C LEU A 27 6.35 -34.36 12.46
N ARG A 28 6.99 -34.88 13.51
CA ARG A 28 7.69 -36.18 13.45
C ARG A 28 6.73 -37.33 13.22
N SER A 29 5.65 -37.40 14.01
CA SER A 29 4.62 -38.42 13.85
C SER A 29 4.00 -38.40 12.45
N MET A 30 3.72 -37.22 11.90
CA MET A 30 3.22 -37.10 10.54
C MET A 30 4.24 -37.57 9.50
N ALA A 31 5.53 -37.24 9.66
CA ALA A 31 6.58 -37.75 8.78
C ALA A 31 6.68 -39.28 8.84
N ASP A 32 6.61 -39.87 10.04
CA ASP A 32 6.59 -41.32 10.25
C ASP A 32 5.36 -41.96 9.59
N VAL A 33 4.18 -41.33 9.71
CA VAL A 33 2.96 -41.78 9.02
C VAL A 33 3.14 -41.73 7.51
N VAL A 34 3.60 -40.60 6.94
CA VAL A 34 3.76 -40.41 5.49
C VAL A 34 4.82 -41.34 4.90
N THR A 35 5.94 -41.53 5.61
CA THR A 35 6.97 -42.50 5.19
C THR A 35 6.49 -43.94 5.34
N GLY A 36 5.70 -44.23 6.39
CA GLY A 36 5.05 -45.51 6.62
C GLY A 36 3.92 -45.82 5.64
N LEU A 37 3.37 -44.84 4.91
CA LEU A 37 2.40 -45.07 3.83
C LEU A 37 2.98 -45.89 2.67
N GLY A 38 4.30 -46.12 2.64
CA GLY A 38 5.02 -47.09 1.81
C GLY A 38 4.23 -47.66 0.62
N GLY A 39 4.51 -47.15 -0.58
CA GLY A 39 3.87 -47.61 -1.81
C GLY A 39 4.89 -47.72 -2.93
N SER A 40 4.82 -48.79 -3.71
CA SER A 40 5.51 -48.85 -4.99
C SER A 40 4.68 -48.12 -6.05
N SER A 41 5.31 -47.66 -7.13
CA SER A 41 4.58 -47.18 -8.31
C SER A 41 3.52 -48.20 -8.75
N ALA A 42 3.86 -49.49 -8.70
CA ALA A 42 2.97 -50.58 -9.05
C ALA A 42 1.71 -50.66 -8.18
N ALA A 43 1.78 -50.29 -6.89
CA ALA A 43 0.58 -50.25 -6.04
C ALA A 43 -0.36 -49.12 -6.49
N VAL A 44 0.20 -47.96 -6.88
CA VAL A 44 -0.57 -46.82 -7.40
C VAL A 44 -1.20 -47.18 -8.75
N ASP A 45 -0.52 -47.97 -9.59
CA ASP A 45 -1.04 -48.44 -10.88
C ASP A 45 -2.29 -49.32 -10.76
N THR A 46 -2.57 -49.88 -9.58
CA THR A 46 -3.79 -50.67 -9.31
C THR A 46 -4.99 -49.84 -8.88
N LEU A 47 -4.81 -48.53 -8.62
CA LEU A 47 -5.89 -47.64 -8.22
C LEU A 47 -6.79 -47.29 -9.41
N SER A 48 -8.07 -47.02 -9.14
CA SER A 48 -8.96 -46.43 -10.15
C SER A 48 -8.59 -44.97 -10.41
N ASP A 49 -9.00 -44.44 -11.56
CA ASP A 49 -8.80 -43.02 -11.91
C ASP A 49 -9.35 -42.09 -10.81
N GLU A 50 -10.53 -42.40 -10.25
CA GLU A 50 -11.13 -41.63 -9.17
C GLU A 50 -10.26 -41.63 -7.90
N ALA A 51 -9.71 -42.79 -7.52
CA ALA A 51 -8.85 -42.92 -6.36
C ALA A 51 -7.51 -42.18 -6.54
N VAL A 52 -6.94 -42.18 -7.75
CA VAL A 52 -5.74 -41.40 -8.08
C VAL A 52 -6.03 -39.90 -7.94
N LEU A 53 -7.15 -39.43 -8.46
CA LEU A 53 -7.55 -38.02 -8.36
C LEU A 53 -7.84 -37.60 -6.91
N GLU A 54 -8.57 -38.41 -6.15
CA GLU A 54 -8.83 -38.17 -4.73
C GLU A 54 -7.53 -38.12 -3.91
N GLY A 55 -6.61 -39.07 -4.17
CA GLY A 55 -5.28 -39.08 -3.57
C GLY A 55 -4.51 -37.79 -3.82
N HIS A 56 -4.54 -37.27 -5.05
CA HIS A 56 -3.91 -35.98 -5.38
C HIS A 56 -4.55 -34.80 -4.64
N VAL A 57 -5.88 -34.78 -4.44
CA VAL A 57 -6.57 -33.74 -3.67
C VAL A 57 -6.13 -33.77 -2.21
N LEU A 58 -6.06 -34.96 -1.60
CA LEU A 58 -5.61 -35.16 -0.22
C LEU A 58 -4.14 -34.72 -0.03
N ILE A 59 -3.25 -35.16 -0.94
CA ILE A 59 -1.83 -34.77 -0.93
C ILE A 59 -1.69 -33.26 -1.08
N ALA A 60 -2.46 -32.63 -1.97
CA ALA A 60 -2.43 -31.18 -2.15
C ALA A 60 -2.89 -30.45 -0.87
N GLY A 61 -3.91 -30.97 -0.16
CA GLY A 61 -4.34 -30.47 1.14
C GLY A 61 -3.24 -30.54 2.20
N ALA A 62 -2.62 -31.72 2.34
CA ALA A 62 -1.52 -31.94 3.27
C ALA A 62 -0.32 -31.02 2.99
N ARG A 63 0.07 -30.88 1.70
CA ARG A 63 1.14 -29.96 1.28
C ARG A 63 0.84 -28.51 1.66
N ARG A 64 -0.38 -28.01 1.42
CA ARG A 64 -0.75 -26.63 1.79
C ARG A 64 -0.63 -26.38 3.29
N ALA A 65 -1.09 -27.32 4.11
CA ALA A 65 -0.96 -27.22 5.56
C ALA A 65 0.51 -27.19 5.98
N LEU A 66 1.34 -28.07 5.40
CA LEU A 66 2.77 -28.12 5.68
C LEU A 66 3.53 -26.88 5.23
N ASP A 67 3.25 -26.37 4.04
CA ASP A 67 3.87 -25.15 3.53
C ASP A 67 3.51 -23.94 4.41
N THR A 68 2.27 -23.90 4.93
CA THR A 68 1.86 -22.85 5.87
C THR A 68 2.64 -22.96 7.18
N GLN A 69 2.83 -24.18 7.70
CA GLN A 69 3.69 -24.40 8.87
C GLN A 69 5.13 -23.97 8.58
N ALA A 70 5.68 -24.34 7.42
CA ALA A 70 7.02 -23.96 6.99
C ALA A 70 7.17 -22.43 6.91
N ALA A 71 6.15 -21.70 6.46
CA ALA A 71 6.16 -20.24 6.44
C ALA A 71 6.20 -19.64 7.86
N TRP A 72 5.49 -20.19 8.85
CA TRP A 72 5.60 -19.75 10.26
C TRP A 72 6.98 -20.03 10.86
N PHE A 73 7.56 -21.20 10.56
CA PHE A 73 8.94 -21.51 10.96
C PHE A 73 9.94 -20.55 10.32
N ALA A 74 9.80 -20.25 9.02
CA ALA A 74 10.62 -19.27 8.32
C ALA A 74 10.49 -17.86 8.92
N ALA A 75 9.28 -17.42 9.26
CA ALA A 75 9.06 -16.14 9.94
C ALA A 75 9.77 -16.07 11.30
N THR A 76 9.73 -17.18 12.06
CA THR A 76 10.42 -17.30 13.34
C THR A 76 11.94 -17.29 13.15
N LEU A 77 12.44 -17.98 12.13
CA LEU A 77 13.84 -17.99 11.75
C LEU A 77 14.34 -16.59 11.37
N ALA A 78 13.55 -15.83 10.60
CA ALA A 78 13.84 -14.45 10.23
C ALA A 78 13.97 -13.57 11.47
N ARG A 79 12.97 -13.62 12.36
CA ARG A 79 12.92 -12.84 13.61
C ARG A 79 14.11 -13.13 14.52
N ARG A 80 14.52 -14.40 14.62
CA ARG A 80 15.67 -14.85 15.42
C ARG A 80 17.02 -14.61 14.75
N SER A 81 17.03 -14.22 13.49
CA SER A 81 18.24 -13.93 12.70
C SER A 81 18.29 -12.48 12.23
N ARG A 82 17.51 -11.60 12.87
CA ARG A 82 17.43 -10.18 12.52
C ARG A 82 18.80 -9.49 12.64
N PRO A 83 19.15 -8.53 11.76
CA PRO A 83 20.47 -7.93 11.73
C PRO A 83 20.92 -7.30 13.06
N GLU A 84 19.97 -6.81 13.86
CA GLU A 84 20.22 -6.16 15.15
C GLU A 84 20.80 -7.12 16.19
N LEU A 85 20.71 -8.43 15.97
CA LEU A 85 21.32 -9.44 16.83
C LEU A 85 22.80 -9.69 16.50
N GLY A 86 23.29 -9.21 15.35
CA GLY A 86 24.65 -9.44 14.88
C GLY A 86 25.03 -10.94 14.94
N GLY A 87 26.23 -11.22 15.47
CA GLY A 87 26.70 -12.61 15.66
C GLY A 87 25.88 -13.47 16.63
N LYS A 88 24.94 -12.89 17.40
CA LYS A 88 24.04 -13.63 18.28
C LYS A 88 22.78 -14.15 17.55
N GLY A 89 22.54 -13.70 16.31
CA GLY A 89 21.43 -14.17 15.48
C GLY A 89 21.54 -15.66 15.16
N LEU A 90 20.40 -16.34 15.04
CA LEU A 90 20.34 -17.79 14.85
C LEU A 90 21.12 -18.24 13.60
N ALA A 91 20.93 -17.58 12.45
CA ALA A 91 21.69 -17.89 11.24
C ALA A 91 23.21 -17.74 11.44
N ALA A 92 23.65 -16.62 12.04
CA ALA A 92 25.06 -16.35 12.29
C ALA A 92 25.69 -17.38 13.25
N ARG A 93 24.96 -17.77 14.32
CA ARG A 93 25.39 -18.82 15.26
C ARG A 93 25.53 -20.20 14.61
N GLN A 94 24.82 -20.44 13.51
CA GLN A 94 24.91 -21.66 12.71
C GLN A 94 25.93 -21.52 11.55
N GLY A 95 26.66 -20.40 11.47
CA GLY A 95 27.68 -20.17 10.43
C GLY A 95 27.16 -19.66 9.09
N PHE A 96 25.89 -19.27 9.00
CA PHE A 96 25.29 -18.76 7.77
C PHE A 96 25.22 -17.24 7.73
N ARG A 97 25.39 -16.67 6.55
CA ARG A 97 25.32 -15.22 6.33
C ARG A 97 23.89 -14.68 6.44
N THR A 98 22.91 -15.47 6.00
CA THR A 98 21.49 -15.09 5.99
C THR A 98 20.62 -16.24 6.51
N PRO A 99 19.43 -15.95 7.10
CA PRO A 99 18.48 -16.99 7.46
C PRO A 99 17.96 -17.78 6.26
N GLU A 100 17.93 -17.19 5.06
CA GLU A 100 17.59 -17.85 3.81
C GLU A 100 18.62 -18.91 3.41
N ASP A 101 19.92 -18.63 3.59
CA ASP A 101 21.00 -19.61 3.33
C ASP A 101 20.92 -20.78 4.32
N LEU A 102 20.66 -20.48 5.60
CA LEU A 102 20.43 -21.51 6.61
C LEU A 102 19.22 -22.38 6.24
N LEU A 103 18.09 -21.78 5.85
CA LEU A 103 16.90 -22.54 5.46
C LEU A 103 17.17 -23.45 4.25
N GLN A 104 17.83 -22.93 3.21
CA GLN A 104 18.23 -23.73 2.04
C GLN A 104 19.10 -24.91 2.46
N SER A 105 20.09 -24.70 3.33
CA SER A 105 20.98 -25.76 3.80
C SER A 105 20.27 -26.86 4.59
N ILE A 106 19.29 -26.52 5.44
CA ILE A 106 18.60 -27.53 6.27
C ILE A 106 17.43 -28.20 5.55
N SER A 107 16.80 -27.53 4.58
CA SER A 107 15.62 -28.04 3.89
C SER A 107 15.93 -28.65 2.51
N GLY A 108 17.10 -28.35 1.93
CA GLY A 108 17.42 -28.72 0.55
C GLY A 108 16.59 -27.98 -0.51
N SER A 109 15.81 -26.97 -0.12
CA SER A 109 14.94 -26.21 -1.03
C SER A 109 15.71 -25.20 -1.88
N SER A 110 15.09 -24.72 -2.96
CA SER A 110 15.67 -23.68 -3.80
C SER A 110 15.70 -22.32 -3.09
N ARG A 111 16.54 -21.41 -3.56
CA ARG A 111 16.54 -20.00 -3.11
C ARG A 111 15.15 -19.35 -3.26
N GLY A 112 14.47 -19.65 -4.36
CA GLY A 112 13.13 -19.13 -4.64
C GLY A 112 12.10 -19.61 -3.63
N ASP A 113 12.15 -20.89 -3.26
CA ASP A 113 11.25 -21.47 -2.27
C ASP A 113 11.52 -20.95 -0.86
N ALA A 114 12.79 -20.83 -0.46
CA ALA A 114 13.15 -20.20 0.79
C ALA A 114 12.61 -18.76 0.84
N ALA A 115 12.94 -17.93 -0.16
CA ALA A 115 12.49 -16.54 -0.22
C ALA A 115 10.96 -16.41 -0.17
N LYS A 116 10.24 -17.33 -0.84
CA LYS A 116 8.77 -17.42 -0.81
C LYS A 116 8.25 -17.71 0.60
N LEU A 117 8.81 -18.70 1.30
CA LEU A 117 8.44 -19.02 2.68
C LEU A 117 8.70 -17.83 3.63
N PHE A 118 9.82 -17.13 3.48
CA PHE A 118 10.11 -15.92 4.26
C PHE A 118 9.12 -14.79 3.96
N ALA A 119 8.81 -14.54 2.69
CA ALA A 119 7.89 -13.48 2.30
C ALA A 119 6.46 -13.75 2.80
N VAL A 120 5.97 -14.97 2.66
CA VAL A 120 4.64 -15.38 3.17
C VAL A 120 4.63 -15.47 4.69
N GLY A 121 5.73 -15.91 5.31
CA GLY A 121 5.89 -15.93 6.76
C GLY A 121 5.86 -14.54 7.39
N ARG A 122 6.45 -13.54 6.73
CA ARG A 122 6.37 -12.13 7.13
C ARG A 122 4.92 -11.64 7.07
N LEU A 123 4.24 -11.88 5.96
CA LEU A 123 2.82 -11.55 5.77
C LEU A 123 1.94 -12.12 6.89
N LEU A 124 2.14 -13.40 7.23
CA LEU A 124 1.43 -14.06 8.33
C LEU A 124 1.73 -13.39 9.67
N SER A 125 3.01 -13.12 9.98
CA SER A 125 3.40 -12.45 11.22
C SER A 125 2.83 -11.04 11.37
N GLU A 126 2.79 -10.27 10.28
CA GLU A 126 2.21 -8.92 10.27
C GLU A 126 0.69 -8.96 10.45
N THR A 127 0.03 -9.96 9.85
CA THR A 127 -1.41 -10.19 10.02
C THR A 127 -1.73 -10.57 11.47
N ASP A 128 -0.98 -11.51 12.05
CA ASP A 128 -1.16 -11.94 13.44
C ASP A 128 -0.90 -10.79 14.43
N ALA A 129 0.13 -9.97 14.17
CA ALA A 129 0.45 -8.81 14.99
C ALA A 129 -0.66 -7.76 14.96
N ALA A 130 -1.23 -7.48 13.78
CA ALA A 130 -2.33 -6.54 13.66
C ALA A 130 -3.62 -7.06 14.32
N GLU A 131 -3.95 -8.35 14.13
CA GLU A 131 -5.08 -9.00 14.81
C GLU A 131 -4.92 -8.95 16.34
N LYS A 132 -3.71 -9.18 16.86
CA LYS A 132 -3.41 -9.07 18.28
C LYS A 132 -3.58 -7.64 18.79
N ALA A 133 -2.99 -6.65 18.10
CA ALA A 133 -3.10 -5.25 18.48
C ALA A 133 -4.56 -4.74 18.45
N ALA A 134 -5.36 -5.22 17.49
CA ALA A 134 -6.80 -4.91 17.43
C ALA A 134 -7.58 -5.48 18.62
N ARG A 135 -7.26 -6.70 19.07
CA ARG A 135 -7.85 -7.30 20.28
C ARG A 135 -7.47 -6.51 21.53
N GLU A 136 -6.18 -6.20 21.69
CA GLU A 136 -5.70 -5.41 22.84
C GLU A 136 -6.33 -4.02 22.88
N ALA A 137 -6.52 -3.37 21.72
CA ALA A 137 -7.21 -2.09 21.63
C ALA A 137 -8.71 -2.20 22.00
N ALA A 138 -9.38 -3.28 21.59
CA ALA A 138 -10.77 -3.53 21.94
C ALA A 138 -10.94 -3.80 23.46
N ASP A 139 -10.04 -4.60 24.04
CA ASP A 139 -10.03 -4.88 25.49
C ASP A 139 -9.75 -3.60 26.29
N ALA A 140 -8.82 -2.76 25.82
CA ALA A 140 -8.55 -1.47 26.45
C ALA A 140 -9.75 -0.51 26.38
N LYS A 141 -10.47 -0.47 25.23
CA LYS A 141 -11.70 0.33 25.09
C LYS A 141 -12.78 -0.14 26.06
N LYS A 142 -12.97 -1.46 26.19
CA LYS A 142 -13.93 -2.03 27.14
C LYS A 142 -13.63 -1.63 28.59
N LEU A 143 -12.35 -1.62 28.98
CA LEU A 143 -11.94 -1.23 30.34
C LEU A 143 -12.16 0.27 30.62
N LEU A 144 -12.01 1.12 29.60
CA LEU A 144 -12.36 2.55 29.66
C LEU A 144 -13.88 2.75 29.83
N ASP A 145 -14.69 2.02 29.05
CA ASP A 145 -16.16 2.09 29.11
C ASP A 145 -16.72 1.58 30.47
N GLU A 146 -16.01 0.67 31.15
CA GLU A 146 -16.38 0.12 32.45
C GLU A 146 -15.91 0.98 33.65
N THR A 147 -15.09 2.02 33.43
CA THR A 147 -14.63 2.91 34.50
C THR A 147 -15.70 3.94 34.84
N PRO A 148 -16.27 3.97 36.06
CA PRO A 148 -17.29 4.95 36.42
C PRO A 148 -16.72 6.38 36.33
N PRO A 149 -17.51 7.37 35.90
CA PRO A 149 -17.09 8.77 35.97
C PRO A 149 -16.74 9.10 37.42
N LEU A 150 -15.60 9.76 37.65
CA LEU A 150 -15.30 10.34 38.95
C LEU A 150 -16.40 11.35 39.28
N ASP A 151 -17.04 11.18 40.45
CA ASP A 151 -18.06 12.09 40.96
C ASP A 151 -17.49 13.52 41.03
N GLY A 152 -17.96 14.40 40.13
CA GLY A 152 -17.72 15.83 40.20
C GLY A 152 -17.22 16.45 38.89
N ALA A 153 -18.12 17.19 38.23
CA ALA A 153 -17.91 18.02 37.04
C ALA A 153 -17.76 17.24 35.71
N ALA A 154 -18.89 16.73 35.22
CA ALA A 154 -19.07 16.49 33.79
C ALA A 154 -18.95 17.82 33.04
N LEU A 155 -17.74 18.15 32.56
CA LEU A 155 -17.59 19.07 31.46
C LEU A 155 -18.27 18.43 30.24
N ASP A 156 -19.12 19.19 29.57
CA ASP A 156 -19.88 18.84 28.36
C ASP A 156 -18.94 18.68 27.14
N LEU A 157 -17.90 17.85 27.31
CA LEU A 157 -16.93 17.54 26.28
C LEU A 157 -17.53 16.46 25.38
N PRO A 158 -17.50 16.65 24.05
CA PRO A 158 -17.96 15.61 23.13
C PRO A 158 -17.16 14.33 23.36
N PRO A 159 -17.79 13.14 23.22
CA PRO A 159 -17.09 11.87 23.38
C PRO A 159 -15.89 11.82 22.43
N VAL A 160 -14.70 11.75 23.01
CA VAL A 160 -13.46 11.56 22.26
C VAL A 160 -13.23 10.05 22.17
N ASP A 161 -13.62 9.43 21.06
CA ASP A 161 -13.19 8.06 20.78
C ASP A 161 -11.65 8.05 20.72
N PRO A 162 -10.96 7.25 21.54
CA PRO A 162 -9.51 7.17 21.48
C PRO A 162 -9.09 6.70 20.08
N PRO A 163 -8.06 7.31 19.48
CA PRO A 163 -7.61 6.94 18.15
C PRO A 163 -7.18 5.48 18.13
N VAL A 164 -7.68 4.71 17.17
CA VAL A 164 -7.27 3.32 16.96
C VAL A 164 -5.76 3.28 16.73
N PRO A 165 -4.98 2.47 17.49
CA PRO A 165 -3.55 2.38 17.30
C PRO A 165 -3.24 1.98 15.85
N ALA A 166 -2.27 2.63 15.21
CA ALA A 166 -1.89 2.30 13.83
C ALA A 166 -1.52 0.81 13.65
N ALA A 167 -0.96 0.19 14.69
CA ALA A 167 -0.65 -1.23 14.72
C ALA A 167 -1.89 -2.16 14.68
N ALA A 168 -3.07 -1.67 15.07
CA ALA A 168 -4.33 -2.42 15.03
C ALA A 168 -5.01 -2.39 13.65
N VAL A 169 -4.54 -1.54 12.73
CA VAL A 169 -5.06 -1.49 11.36
C VAL A 169 -4.48 -2.70 10.60
N PRO A 170 -5.31 -3.63 10.12
CA PRO A 170 -4.81 -4.81 9.42
C PRO A 170 -4.13 -4.41 8.12
N PRO A 171 -2.96 -4.98 7.80
CA PRO A 171 -2.30 -4.72 6.52
C PRO A 171 -3.20 -5.17 5.37
N TRP A 172 -3.05 -4.56 4.19
CA TRP A 172 -3.89 -4.86 3.02
C TRP A 172 -3.89 -6.35 2.65
N HIS A 173 -2.80 -7.06 2.95
CA HIS A 173 -2.62 -8.49 2.68
C HIS A 173 -3.14 -9.41 3.80
N ALA A 174 -3.71 -8.89 4.88
CA ALA A 174 -4.30 -9.69 5.96
C ALA A 174 -5.27 -10.79 5.48
N PRO A 175 -6.11 -10.57 4.44
CA PRO A 175 -6.96 -11.63 3.90
C PRO A 175 -6.20 -12.85 3.36
N ILE A 176 -4.96 -12.68 2.84
CA ILE A 176 -4.12 -13.80 2.42
C ILE A 176 -3.73 -14.67 3.63
N GLY A 177 -3.34 -14.02 4.73
CA GLY A 177 -2.93 -14.71 5.96
C GLY A 177 -4.07 -15.56 6.53
N ARG A 178 -5.29 -15.01 6.56
CA ARG A 178 -6.49 -15.76 6.97
C ARG A 178 -6.76 -16.98 6.07
N ALA A 179 -6.71 -16.80 4.76
CA ALA A 179 -6.95 -17.87 3.80
C ALA A 179 -5.91 -19.02 3.86
N LEU A 180 -4.65 -18.70 4.19
CA LEU A 180 -3.61 -19.69 4.48
C LEU A 180 -3.92 -20.46 5.77
N ARG A 181 -4.32 -19.76 6.84
CA ARG A 181 -4.67 -20.35 8.14
C ARG A 181 -5.90 -21.28 8.04
N GLU A 182 -6.85 -20.95 7.17
CA GLU A 182 -8.01 -21.79 6.83
C GLU A 182 -7.64 -23.00 5.92
N GLY A 183 -6.43 -23.03 5.35
CA GLY A 183 -5.88 -24.18 4.62
C GLY A 183 -6.35 -24.35 3.17
N TRP A 184 -7.21 -23.47 2.66
CA TRP A 184 -7.69 -23.57 1.26
C TRP A 184 -6.80 -22.82 0.27
N LEU A 185 -6.04 -21.80 0.71
CA LEU A 185 -5.06 -21.11 -0.12
C LEU A 185 -3.68 -21.75 0.05
N SER A 186 -2.94 -21.95 -1.05
CA SER A 186 -1.56 -22.41 -0.98
C SER A 186 -0.58 -21.25 -0.80
N VAL A 187 0.59 -21.53 -0.24
CA VAL A 187 1.71 -20.57 -0.16
C VAL A 187 2.10 -20.05 -1.54
N GLU A 188 2.06 -20.89 -2.58
CA GLU A 188 2.34 -20.48 -3.97
C GLU A 188 1.33 -19.43 -4.48
N LYS A 189 0.04 -19.63 -4.23
CA LYS A 189 -1.01 -18.66 -4.59
C LYS A 189 -0.89 -17.39 -3.78
N ALA A 190 -0.56 -17.49 -2.49
CA ALA A 190 -0.32 -16.34 -1.62
C ALA A 190 0.84 -15.47 -2.14
N ASP A 191 1.98 -16.08 -2.48
CA ASP A 191 3.12 -15.36 -3.04
C ASP A 191 2.83 -14.80 -4.44
N SER A 192 2.07 -15.52 -5.27
CA SER A 192 1.59 -15.03 -6.56
C SER A 192 0.71 -13.78 -6.43
N LEU A 193 -0.23 -13.76 -5.49
CA LEU A 193 -1.05 -12.58 -5.19
C LEU A 193 -0.17 -11.41 -4.74
N ARG A 194 0.72 -11.66 -3.77
CA ARG A 194 1.64 -10.66 -3.23
C ARG A 194 2.55 -10.05 -4.30
N LYS A 195 3.23 -10.89 -5.10
CA LYS A 195 4.13 -10.44 -6.18
C LYS A 195 3.38 -9.78 -7.34
N GLY A 196 2.14 -10.21 -7.58
CA GLY A 196 1.32 -9.68 -8.66
C GLY A 196 0.76 -8.30 -8.35
N LEU A 197 0.25 -8.11 -7.13
CA LEU A 197 -0.26 -6.82 -6.65
C LEU A 197 0.87 -5.82 -6.31
N GLY A 198 2.03 -6.31 -5.90
CA GLY A 198 3.20 -5.48 -5.62
C GLY A 198 3.09 -4.67 -4.31
N ASP A 199 3.92 -3.64 -4.21
CA ASP A 199 4.05 -2.82 -3.01
C ASP A 199 3.18 -1.55 -3.07
N LEU A 200 2.99 -0.92 -1.92
CA LEU A 200 2.30 0.37 -1.81
C LEU A 200 3.15 1.48 -2.42
N ASP A 201 2.48 2.49 -2.99
CA ASP A 201 3.12 3.73 -3.41
C ASP A 201 2.16 4.92 -3.19
N ARG A 202 2.53 6.12 -3.67
CA ARG A 202 1.68 7.32 -3.49
C ARG A 202 0.31 7.22 -4.15
N ALA A 203 0.18 6.48 -5.25
CA ALA A 203 -1.07 6.32 -6.00
C ALA A 203 -1.86 5.08 -5.55
N ILE A 204 -1.16 4.05 -5.07
CA ILE A 204 -1.71 2.77 -4.66
C ILE A 204 -1.78 2.65 -3.15
N THR A 205 -2.96 2.99 -2.62
CA THR A 205 -3.24 2.97 -1.18
C THR A 205 -3.55 1.55 -0.69
N PRO A 206 -3.41 1.29 0.63
CA PRO A 206 -3.77 0.01 1.23
C PRO A 206 -5.21 -0.43 0.93
N GLU A 207 -6.15 0.52 0.90
CA GLU A 207 -7.58 0.26 0.69
C GLU A 207 -7.85 -0.22 -0.75
N LYS A 208 -7.16 0.36 -1.74
CA LYS A 208 -7.22 -0.08 -3.14
C LYS A 208 -6.71 -1.51 -3.29
N LEU A 209 -5.55 -1.82 -2.69
CA LEU A 209 -5.00 -3.17 -2.73
C LEU A 209 -5.86 -4.18 -1.96
N ALA A 210 -6.42 -3.81 -0.81
CA ALA A 210 -7.32 -4.68 -0.05
C ALA A 210 -8.58 -5.01 -0.86
N THR A 211 -9.16 -4.02 -1.53
CA THR A 211 -10.34 -4.20 -2.40
C THR A 211 -10.03 -5.11 -3.60
N ALA A 212 -8.90 -4.86 -4.27
CA ALA A 212 -8.43 -5.69 -5.38
C ALA A 212 -8.15 -7.14 -4.94
N LEU A 213 -7.49 -7.30 -3.80
CA LEU A 213 -7.18 -8.60 -3.22
C LEU A 213 -8.45 -9.39 -2.87
N ALA A 214 -9.46 -8.75 -2.28
CA ALA A 214 -10.72 -9.42 -1.96
C ALA A 214 -11.37 -10.06 -3.20
N ARG A 215 -11.36 -9.35 -4.34
CA ARG A 215 -11.86 -9.88 -5.62
C ARG A 215 -11.01 -11.05 -6.12
N LEU A 216 -9.68 -10.90 -6.11
CA LEU A 216 -8.75 -11.95 -6.55
C LEU A 216 -8.84 -13.23 -5.69
N LEU A 217 -9.13 -13.12 -4.40
CA LEU A 217 -9.32 -14.27 -3.51
C LEU A 217 -10.57 -15.08 -3.84
N THR A 218 -11.64 -14.44 -4.32
CA THR A 218 -12.83 -15.16 -4.83
C THR A 218 -12.45 -16.02 -6.04
N GLU A 219 -11.62 -15.49 -6.93
CA GLU A 219 -11.17 -16.20 -8.14
C GLU A 219 -10.14 -17.30 -7.83
N ALA A 220 -9.34 -17.12 -6.78
CA ALA A 220 -8.24 -18.01 -6.41
C ALA A 220 -8.64 -19.47 -6.20
N ARG A 221 -9.93 -19.77 -5.97
CA ARG A 221 -10.44 -21.15 -5.84
C ARG A 221 -10.43 -21.95 -7.14
N THR A 222 -10.54 -21.28 -8.28
CA THR A 222 -10.74 -21.94 -9.59
C THR A 222 -9.53 -21.86 -10.52
N VAL A 223 -8.52 -21.06 -10.17
CA VAL A 223 -7.32 -20.85 -11.00
C VAL A 223 -6.07 -21.40 -10.33
N ASN A 224 -5.04 -21.67 -11.12
CA ASN A 224 -3.71 -22.00 -10.60
C ASN A 224 -2.92 -20.73 -10.22
N ALA A 225 -1.74 -20.91 -9.62
CA ALA A 225 -0.92 -19.80 -9.11
C ALA A 225 -0.43 -18.85 -10.24
N ASP A 226 0.01 -19.39 -11.37
CA ASP A 226 0.49 -18.58 -12.51
C ASP A 226 -0.62 -17.70 -13.11
N GLN A 227 -1.80 -18.28 -13.28
CA GLN A 227 -2.98 -17.55 -13.74
C GLN A 227 -3.35 -16.45 -12.73
N LEU A 228 -3.29 -16.75 -11.43
CA LEU A 228 -3.57 -15.81 -10.37
C LEU A 228 -2.56 -14.66 -10.35
N PHE A 229 -1.26 -14.95 -10.54
CA PHE A 229 -0.22 -13.93 -10.68
C PHE A 229 -0.49 -12.99 -11.86
N LYS A 230 -0.79 -13.55 -13.04
CA LYS A 230 -1.13 -12.76 -14.25
C LYS A 230 -2.36 -11.89 -14.04
N ARG A 231 -3.38 -12.39 -13.33
CA ARG A 231 -4.58 -11.62 -12.98
C ARG A 231 -4.27 -10.50 -11.99
N ALA A 232 -3.52 -10.80 -10.94
CA ALA A 232 -3.07 -9.81 -9.97
C ALA A 232 -2.26 -8.68 -10.63
N ARG A 233 -1.38 -9.01 -11.59
CA ARG A 233 -0.65 -8.01 -12.38
C ARG A 233 -1.56 -7.12 -13.21
N ARG A 234 -2.51 -7.69 -13.96
CA ARG A 234 -3.49 -6.89 -14.71
C ARG A 234 -4.31 -5.96 -13.82
N VAL A 235 -4.72 -6.44 -12.64
CA VAL A 235 -5.43 -5.60 -11.67
C VAL A 235 -4.54 -4.47 -11.17
N ARG A 236 -3.25 -4.73 -10.93
CA ARG A 236 -2.29 -3.68 -10.57
C ARG A 236 -2.14 -2.64 -11.67
N ASP A 237 -1.95 -3.07 -12.92
CA ASP A 237 -1.80 -2.17 -14.07
C ASP A 237 -3.01 -1.23 -14.22
N VAL A 238 -4.23 -1.75 -14.06
CA VAL A 238 -5.46 -0.94 -14.08
C VAL A 238 -5.53 0.06 -12.93
N LEU A 239 -5.07 -0.32 -11.73
CA LEU A 239 -5.03 0.60 -10.59
C LEU A 239 -4.01 1.72 -10.81
N ASP A 240 -2.86 1.42 -11.41
CA ASP A 240 -1.80 2.38 -11.71
C ASP A 240 -2.28 3.40 -12.76
N GLU A 241 -2.93 2.92 -13.83
CA GLU A 241 -3.53 3.78 -14.88
C GLU A 241 -4.62 4.69 -14.30
N ALA A 242 -5.56 4.12 -13.53
CA ALA A 242 -6.60 4.89 -12.87
C ALA A 242 -6.02 5.93 -11.90
N GLY A 243 -4.89 5.62 -11.26
CA GLY A 243 -4.17 6.54 -10.37
C GLY A 243 -3.53 7.73 -11.10
N ILE A 244 -3.10 7.55 -12.35
CA ILE A 244 -2.61 8.66 -13.21
C ILE A 244 -3.79 9.51 -13.65
N ALA A 245 -4.79 8.88 -14.27
CA ALA A 245 -5.97 9.57 -14.80
C ALA A 245 -6.72 10.36 -13.71
N ALA A 246 -6.84 9.81 -12.50
CA ALA A 246 -7.49 10.50 -11.38
C ALA A 246 -6.73 11.76 -10.94
N ARG A 247 -5.38 11.76 -11.00
CA ARG A 247 -4.58 12.94 -10.64
C ARG A 247 -4.64 14.02 -11.71
N GLU A 248 -4.50 13.64 -12.98
CA GLU A 248 -4.68 14.58 -14.09
C GLU A 248 -6.08 15.19 -14.05
N LYS A 249 -7.11 14.36 -13.82
CA LYS A 249 -8.48 14.82 -13.64
C LYS A 249 -8.62 15.74 -12.43
N ALA A 250 -8.02 15.42 -11.27
CA ALA A 250 -8.10 16.27 -10.09
C ALA A 250 -7.41 17.62 -10.33
N VAL A 251 -6.23 17.63 -10.96
CA VAL A 251 -5.50 18.85 -11.34
C VAL A 251 -6.32 19.69 -12.32
N TYR A 252 -6.96 19.03 -13.29
CA TYR A 252 -7.87 19.67 -14.21
C TYR A 252 -9.09 20.24 -13.46
N ASP A 253 -9.75 19.45 -12.61
CA ASP A 253 -10.98 19.84 -11.90
C ASP A 253 -10.74 20.93 -10.84
N ASP A 254 -9.54 21.00 -10.23
CA ASP A 254 -9.12 22.05 -9.29
C ASP A 254 -8.83 23.40 -9.97
N ARG A 255 -8.80 23.44 -11.32
CA ARG A 255 -8.56 24.69 -12.05
C ARG A 255 -9.61 25.73 -11.67
N SER A 256 -9.14 26.91 -11.28
CA SER A 256 -10.01 27.98 -10.84
C SER A 256 -9.45 29.33 -11.22
N LEU A 257 -10.31 30.27 -11.58
CA LEU A 257 -9.96 31.67 -11.76
C LEU A 257 -10.92 32.51 -10.94
N ARG A 258 -10.40 33.17 -9.90
CA ARG A 258 -11.20 33.94 -8.95
C ARG A 258 -10.81 35.40 -8.99
N PHE A 259 -11.81 36.26 -8.81
CA PHE A 259 -11.66 37.71 -8.75
C PHE A 259 -12.17 38.22 -7.41
N TRP A 260 -11.40 39.10 -6.76
CA TRP A 260 -11.79 39.78 -5.53
C TRP A 260 -11.70 41.28 -5.76
N ARG A 261 -12.74 42.02 -5.36
CA ARG A 261 -12.66 43.47 -5.21
C ARG A 261 -12.11 43.77 -3.82
N LEU A 262 -11.01 44.51 -3.78
CA LEU A 262 -10.41 44.97 -2.54
C LEU A 262 -11.14 46.22 -2.03
N HIS A 263 -10.99 46.52 -0.74
CA HIS A 263 -11.57 47.73 -0.13
C HIS A 263 -11.03 49.03 -0.76
N THR A 264 -9.86 48.97 -1.42
CA THR A 264 -9.26 50.07 -2.18
C THR A 264 -9.89 50.27 -3.57
N GLY A 265 -10.86 49.44 -3.97
CA GLY A 265 -11.46 49.44 -5.31
C GLY A 265 -10.66 48.66 -6.36
N GLN A 266 -9.44 48.24 -6.06
CA GLN A 266 -8.61 47.41 -6.94
C GLN A 266 -9.18 45.99 -7.07
N VAL A 267 -8.96 45.36 -8.22
CA VAL A 267 -9.37 43.97 -8.48
C VAL A 267 -8.17 43.05 -8.42
N ARG A 268 -8.20 42.06 -7.53
CA ARG A 268 -7.21 40.98 -7.48
C ARG A 268 -7.74 39.78 -8.26
N MET A 269 -6.90 39.19 -9.10
CA MET A 269 -7.16 37.93 -9.78
C MET A 269 -6.21 36.86 -9.23
N VAL A 270 -6.73 35.67 -8.93
CA VAL A 270 -5.91 34.50 -8.57
C VAL A 270 -6.39 33.32 -9.39
N GLY A 271 -5.47 32.74 -10.15
CA GLY A 271 -5.71 31.59 -11.00
C GLY A 271 -4.91 30.38 -10.53
N LEU A 272 -5.54 29.21 -10.56
CA LEU A 272 -4.90 27.90 -10.50
C LEU A 272 -5.26 27.19 -11.80
N PHE A 273 -4.25 26.73 -12.54
CA PHE A 273 -4.43 26.11 -13.85
C PHE A 273 -3.77 24.74 -13.87
N ALA A 274 -4.27 23.85 -14.73
CA ALA A 274 -3.58 22.62 -15.04
C ALA A 274 -2.19 22.93 -15.66
N PRO A 275 -1.18 22.06 -15.50
CA PRO A 275 0.18 22.29 -15.98
C PRO A 275 0.27 22.75 -17.43
N GLU A 276 -0.52 22.15 -18.32
CA GLU A 276 -0.49 22.43 -19.75
C GLU A 276 -0.99 23.86 -20.05
N ASP A 277 -2.13 24.24 -19.46
CA ASP A 277 -2.70 25.59 -19.59
C ASP A 277 -1.85 26.65 -18.86
N GLY A 278 -1.29 26.28 -17.71
CA GLY A 278 -0.42 27.12 -16.91
C GLY A 278 0.88 27.45 -17.63
N GLU A 279 1.49 26.47 -18.30
CA GLU A 279 2.70 26.69 -19.11
C GLU A 279 2.43 27.63 -20.28
N TYR A 280 1.26 27.52 -20.93
CA TYR A 280 0.86 28.48 -21.96
C TYR A 280 0.75 29.92 -21.41
N LEU A 281 0.18 30.09 -20.22
CA LEU A 281 0.09 31.39 -19.55
C LEU A 281 1.47 31.93 -19.15
N MET A 282 2.37 31.09 -18.65
CA MET A 282 3.75 31.45 -18.29
C MET A 282 4.56 31.82 -19.52
N SER A 283 4.46 31.05 -20.60
CA SER A 283 5.10 31.34 -21.88
C SER A 283 4.61 32.68 -22.46
N THR A 284 3.30 32.97 -22.36
CA THR A 284 2.73 34.27 -22.77
C THR A 284 3.29 35.41 -21.93
N TYR A 285 3.36 35.24 -20.60
CA TYR A 285 3.97 36.21 -19.69
C TYR A 285 5.43 36.47 -20.02
N ASP A 286 6.20 35.42 -20.28
CA ASP A 286 7.60 35.52 -20.65
C ASP A 286 7.77 36.21 -22.00
N ALA A 287 6.94 35.92 -22.99
CA ALA A 287 6.97 36.59 -24.29
C ALA A 287 6.71 38.10 -24.18
N ILE A 288 5.73 38.51 -23.35
CA ILE A 288 5.39 39.92 -23.12
C ILE A 288 6.55 40.67 -22.45
N THR A 289 7.24 40.02 -21.51
CA THR A 289 8.26 40.65 -20.64
C THR A 289 9.70 40.40 -21.09
N SER A 290 9.89 39.50 -22.06
CA SER A 290 11.18 39.06 -22.61
C SER A 290 12.15 40.20 -22.94
N PRO A 291 11.72 41.33 -23.57
CA PRO A 291 12.64 42.43 -23.89
C PRO A 291 13.40 43.01 -22.69
N ARG A 292 12.90 42.84 -21.46
CA ARG A 292 13.51 43.35 -20.22
C ARG A 292 14.30 42.30 -19.42
N ARG A 293 14.11 41.00 -19.64
CA ARG A 293 14.78 39.92 -18.86
C ARG A 293 16.07 39.38 -19.47
N GLY A 294 16.39 39.77 -20.70
CA GLY A 294 17.64 39.39 -21.37
C GLY A 294 17.59 37.97 -21.97
N GLY A 295 17.82 37.88 -23.27
CA GLY A 295 17.82 36.64 -24.05
C GLY A 295 18.34 36.86 -25.48
N VAL A 296 18.71 35.79 -26.18
CA VAL A 296 19.33 35.83 -27.52
C VAL A 296 18.35 36.37 -28.56
N ARG A 297 18.77 37.38 -29.33
CA ARG A 297 17.92 38.13 -30.26
C ARG A 297 18.13 37.65 -31.70
N PHE A 298 17.08 37.17 -32.34
CA PHE A 298 16.99 37.07 -33.81
C PHE A 298 16.09 38.20 -34.27
N VAL A 299 16.53 39.06 -35.20
CA VAL A 299 15.90 40.38 -35.39
C VAL A 299 15.28 40.53 -36.78
N ASP A 300 13.95 40.55 -36.79
CA ASP A 300 13.12 41.33 -37.72
C ASP A 300 13.11 42.81 -37.28
N LYS A 301 13.12 43.75 -38.23
CA LYS A 301 13.12 45.20 -37.98
C LYS A 301 11.88 45.65 -37.18
N GLU A 302 10.72 45.03 -37.39
CA GLU A 302 9.51 45.39 -36.64
C GLU A 302 9.56 44.95 -35.18
N GLN A 303 10.10 43.75 -34.92
CA GLN A 303 10.33 43.25 -33.56
C GLN A 303 11.36 44.09 -32.80
N ALA A 304 12.39 44.60 -33.49
CA ALA A 304 13.37 45.51 -32.88
C ALA A 304 12.73 46.80 -32.36
N ALA A 305 11.84 47.39 -33.17
CA ALA A 305 11.14 48.62 -32.81
C ALA A 305 10.18 48.41 -31.63
N TRP A 306 9.46 47.28 -31.60
CA TRP A 306 8.62 46.90 -30.46
C TRP A 306 9.45 46.65 -29.19
N ALA A 307 10.53 45.86 -29.28
CA ALA A 307 11.39 45.54 -28.14
C ALA A 307 12.02 46.80 -27.53
N LYS A 308 12.44 47.77 -28.36
CA LYS A 308 12.95 49.07 -27.91
C LYS A 308 11.88 49.87 -27.17
N ARG A 309 10.65 49.94 -27.70
CA ARG A 309 9.53 50.60 -27.00
C ARG A 309 9.23 49.96 -25.64
N VAL A 310 9.30 48.64 -25.52
CA VAL A 310 9.09 47.93 -24.24
C VAL A 310 10.24 48.18 -23.26
N GLN A 311 11.48 48.28 -23.74
CA GLN A 311 12.64 48.61 -22.89
C GLN A 311 12.58 50.06 -22.35
N ASP A 312 12.22 51.01 -23.21
CA ASP A 312 12.19 52.44 -22.87
C ASP A 312 10.91 52.86 -22.10
N ASP A 313 9.96 51.95 -21.90
CA ASP A 313 8.68 52.25 -21.23
C ASP A 313 8.88 52.58 -19.73
N PRO A 314 8.34 53.70 -19.21
CA PRO A 314 8.55 54.09 -17.82
C PRO A 314 7.78 53.23 -16.80
N ARG A 315 6.82 52.39 -17.22
CA ARG A 315 6.05 51.52 -16.34
C ARG A 315 6.86 50.31 -15.86
N THR A 316 6.48 49.72 -14.73
CA THR A 316 7.12 48.48 -14.23
C THR A 316 6.73 47.27 -15.09
N THR A 317 7.50 46.19 -15.00
CA THR A 317 7.25 44.95 -15.74
C THR A 317 5.90 44.32 -15.35
N GLU A 318 5.51 44.43 -14.09
CA GLU A 318 4.22 43.96 -13.56
C GLU A 318 3.06 44.80 -14.12
N GLN A 319 3.23 46.12 -14.24
CA GLN A 319 2.23 47.01 -14.83
C GLN A 319 2.02 46.71 -16.32
N LEU A 320 3.11 46.55 -17.07
CA LEU A 320 3.04 46.17 -18.49
C LEU A 320 2.37 44.81 -18.69
N THR A 321 2.68 43.85 -17.82
CA THR A 321 2.04 42.53 -17.83
C THR A 321 0.54 42.66 -17.58
N ALA A 322 0.13 43.40 -16.54
CA ALA A 322 -1.28 43.59 -16.23
C ALA A 322 -2.05 44.23 -17.40
N ASP A 323 -1.48 45.26 -18.02
CA ASP A 323 -2.06 45.94 -19.18
C ASP A 323 -2.17 45.01 -20.40
N ALA A 324 -1.12 44.22 -20.68
CA ALA A 324 -1.08 43.29 -21.80
C ALA A 324 -2.10 42.15 -21.62
N PHE A 325 -2.19 41.54 -20.44
CA PHE A 325 -3.20 40.52 -20.14
C PHE A 325 -4.62 41.09 -20.24
N LEU A 326 -4.86 42.32 -19.77
CA LEU A 326 -6.15 42.99 -19.95
C LEU A 326 -6.47 43.26 -21.42
N ALA A 327 -5.47 43.64 -22.22
CA ALA A 327 -5.62 43.83 -23.66
C ALA A 327 -5.94 42.51 -24.38
N LEU A 328 -5.29 41.41 -24.01
CA LEU A 328 -5.57 40.07 -24.53
C LEU A 328 -7.00 39.63 -24.21
N MET A 329 -7.48 39.87 -22.98
CA MET A 329 -8.88 39.60 -22.62
C MET A 329 -9.86 40.43 -23.46
N LYS A 330 -9.60 41.73 -23.63
CA LYS A 330 -10.43 42.60 -24.49
C LYS A 330 -10.44 42.15 -25.95
N LEU A 331 -9.28 41.71 -26.47
CA LEU A 331 -9.15 41.21 -27.83
C LEU A 331 -9.91 39.90 -28.01
N GLY A 332 -9.78 38.97 -27.05
CA GLY A 332 -10.51 37.70 -27.04
C GLY A 332 -12.02 37.92 -27.09
N VAL A 333 -12.56 38.78 -26.22
CA VAL A 333 -13.98 39.14 -26.23
C VAL A 333 -14.43 39.74 -27.56
N LYS A 334 -13.60 40.55 -28.22
CA LYS A 334 -13.91 41.12 -29.54
C LYS A 334 -13.87 40.08 -30.67
N ALA A 335 -12.95 39.11 -30.58
CA ALA A 335 -12.75 38.10 -31.61
C ALA A 335 -13.90 37.09 -31.69
N ASP A 336 -14.45 36.66 -30.55
CA ASP A 336 -15.65 35.80 -30.49
C ASP A 336 -16.59 36.18 -29.33
N PRO A 337 -17.40 37.24 -29.50
CA PRO A 337 -18.30 37.73 -28.44
C PRO A 337 -19.36 36.72 -28.02
N LYS A 338 -19.76 35.82 -28.93
CA LYS A 338 -20.86 34.87 -28.70
C LYS A 338 -20.39 33.66 -27.87
N ARG A 339 -19.20 33.13 -28.14
CA ARG A 339 -18.64 32.01 -27.35
C ARG A 339 -17.96 32.46 -26.06
N ILE A 340 -17.32 33.62 -26.04
CA ILE A 340 -16.51 34.05 -24.90
C ILE A 340 -17.31 34.87 -23.88
N ALA A 341 -18.20 35.77 -24.32
CA ALA A 341 -18.94 36.67 -23.43
C ALA A 341 -20.45 36.37 -23.34
N GLY A 342 -20.92 35.28 -23.98
CA GLY A 342 -22.32 34.83 -23.87
C GLY A 342 -23.35 35.85 -24.36
N GLY A 343 -22.96 36.78 -25.25
CA GLY A 343 -23.87 37.75 -25.88
C GLY A 343 -23.97 39.13 -25.22
N ARG A 344 -23.28 39.40 -24.10
CA ARG A 344 -23.17 40.75 -23.51
C ARG A 344 -21.73 41.23 -23.45
N SER A 345 -21.43 42.33 -24.13
CA SER A 345 -20.13 42.99 -24.01
C SER A 345 -19.90 43.47 -22.57
N PRO A 346 -18.73 43.22 -21.96
CA PRO A 346 -18.39 43.74 -20.64
C PRO A 346 -18.47 45.27 -20.63
N ALA A 347 -19.30 45.83 -19.76
CA ALA A 347 -19.42 47.27 -19.56
C ALA A 347 -18.83 47.65 -18.19
N VAL A 348 -17.96 48.65 -18.16
CA VAL A 348 -17.43 49.20 -16.91
C VAL A 348 -18.55 50.04 -16.27
N ARG A 349 -19.11 49.55 -15.16
CA ARG A 349 -19.93 50.38 -14.28
C ARG A 349 -19.01 50.95 -13.20
N MET A 350 -18.74 52.24 -13.29
CA MET A 350 -18.18 53.00 -12.17
C MET A 350 -19.31 53.16 -11.15
N VAL A 351 -19.10 52.72 -9.92
CA VAL A 351 -20.01 52.94 -8.78
C VAL A 351 -19.39 53.97 -7.88
#